data_AF-A2IBF2-F1
#
_entry.id   AF-A2IBF2-F1
#
_cell.length_a   1.000
_cell.length_b   1.000
_cell.length_c   1.000
_cell.angle_alpha   90.00
_cell.angle_beta   90.00
_cell.angle_gamma   90.00
#
_symmetry.space_group_name_H-M   'P 1'
#
loop_
_entity.id
_entity.type
_entity.pdbx_description
1 polymer ?
#
loop_
_entity_poly.entity_id
_entity_poly.type
_entity_poly.pdbx_seq_one_letter_code
_entity_poly.pdbx_strand_id
1 'polypeptide(L)' 'GAGLAEFSDLQPNWSIVRDYDYGFLKLTAANYSDLLFEYKKSSDGTVHDSFKISRDYRDVLACAVDSCPATTLAS' A
#
# COMPACT_ATOMS: atom_id res chain seq x y z
N GLY A 1 -8.67 -0.74 21.22
CA GLY A 1 -9.32 0.05 20.16
C GLY A 1 -10.78 0.27 20.51
N ALA A 2 -11.60 0.62 19.51
CA ALA A 2 -13.07 0.57 19.62
C ALA A 2 -13.58 -0.88 19.41
N GLY A 3 -14.89 -1.14 19.40
CA GLY A 3 -15.41 -2.46 19.01
C GLY A 3 -14.97 -2.85 17.60
N LEU A 4 -14.56 -4.11 17.41
CA LEU A 4 -14.17 -4.63 16.09
C LEU A 4 -15.41 -4.74 15.17
N ALA A 5 -15.20 -4.54 13.86
CA ALA A 5 -16.23 -4.63 12.84
C ALA A 5 -15.97 -5.84 11.94
N GLU A 6 -16.94 -6.74 11.86
CA GLU A 6 -16.81 -7.99 11.11
C GLU A 6 -16.74 -7.73 9.59
N PHE A 7 -15.95 -8.54 8.89
CA PHE A 7 -15.95 -8.56 7.44
C PHE A 7 -17.18 -9.28 6.90
N SER A 8 -17.58 -8.97 5.67
CA SER A 8 -18.51 -9.81 4.93
C SER A 8 -17.90 -11.17 4.61
N ASP A 9 -18.75 -12.20 4.47
CA ASP A 9 -18.39 -13.52 3.97
C ASP A 9 -17.82 -13.48 2.54
N LEU A 10 -18.21 -12.48 1.74
CA LEU A 10 -17.68 -12.28 0.40
C LEU A 10 -16.26 -11.71 0.47
N GLN A 11 -15.28 -12.48 -0.01
CA GLN A 11 -13.94 -11.98 -0.27
C GLN A 11 -13.78 -11.63 -1.76
N PRO A 12 -13.72 -10.35 -2.13
CA PRO A 12 -13.42 -9.97 -3.50
C PRO A 12 -11.95 -10.25 -3.83
N ASN A 13 -11.64 -10.43 -5.11
CA ASN A 13 -10.30 -10.79 -5.61
C ASN A 13 -9.21 -9.76 -5.28
N TRP A 14 -9.56 -8.49 -5.06
CA TRP A 14 -8.62 -7.43 -4.72
C TRP A 14 -8.36 -7.30 -3.21
N SER A 15 -9.06 -8.06 -2.36
CA SER A 15 -8.80 -8.10 -0.91
C SER A 15 -7.70 -9.12 -0.60
N ILE A 16 -6.46 -8.62 -0.56
CA ILE A 16 -5.25 -9.46 -0.47
C ILE A 16 -5.06 -10.03 0.93
N VAL A 17 -5.09 -9.17 1.96
CA VAL A 17 -4.91 -9.55 3.37
C VAL A 17 -6.03 -8.92 4.21
N ARG A 18 -6.56 -9.68 5.17
CA ARG A 18 -7.59 -9.24 6.12
C ARG A 18 -7.21 -9.73 7.52
N ASP A 19 -7.34 -8.89 8.52
CA ASP A 19 -7.12 -9.23 9.93
C ASP A 19 -8.27 -8.65 10.77
N TYR A 20 -8.99 -9.50 11.50
CA TYR A 20 -10.06 -9.10 12.41
C TYR A 20 -9.49 -9.00 13.83
N ASP A 21 -8.61 -8.01 14.02
CA ASP A 21 -7.88 -7.79 15.26
C ASP A 21 -7.46 -6.32 15.36
N TYR A 22 -6.91 -5.92 16.50
CA TYR A 22 -6.36 -4.58 16.69
C TYR A 22 -4.95 -4.49 16.15
N GLY A 23 -4.71 -3.50 15.31
CA GLY A 23 -3.39 -3.22 14.75
C GLY A 23 -3.23 -1.79 14.28
N PHE A 24 -2.04 -1.48 13.80
CA PHE A 24 -1.71 -0.17 13.25
C PHE A 24 -0.70 -0.31 12.11
N LEU A 25 -0.57 0.75 11.33
CA LEU A 25 0.33 0.84 10.19
C LEU A 25 1.57 1.64 10.55
N LYS A 26 2.72 1.18 10.05
CA LYS A 26 4.00 1.87 10.11
C LYS A 26 4.57 1.98 8.70
N LEU A 27 4.86 3.21 8.27
CA LEU A 27 5.48 3.51 6.99
C LEU A 27 6.94 3.91 7.22
N THR A 28 7.86 3.33 6.45
CA THR A 28 9.29 3.65 6.50
C THR A 28 9.78 4.01 5.11
N ALA A 29 10.04 5.29 4.86
CA ALA A 29 10.74 5.73 3.66
C ALA A 29 12.24 5.55 3.87
N ALA A 30 12.83 4.50 3.29
CA ALA A 30 14.25 4.20 3.45
C ALA A 30 15.13 5.14 2.62
N ASN A 31 14.63 5.54 1.45
CA ASN A 31 15.25 6.50 0.55
C ASN A 31 14.17 7.05 -0.43
N TYR A 32 14.58 7.81 -1.44
CA TYR A 32 13.67 8.39 -2.44
C TYR A 32 12.99 7.37 -3.36
N SER A 33 13.52 6.16 -3.46
CA SER A 33 13.00 5.10 -4.33
C SER A 33 12.30 3.98 -3.55
N ASP A 34 12.52 3.86 -2.24
CA ASP A 34 12.08 2.73 -1.42
C ASP A 34 11.17 3.15 -0.26
N LEU A 35 9.93 2.66 -0.28
CA LEU A 35 8.96 2.76 0.81
C LEU A 35 8.60 1.36 1.31
N LEU A 36 8.69 1.15 2.62
CA LEU A 36 8.23 -0.06 3.30
C LEU A 36 6.93 0.24 4.07
N PHE A 37 5.94 -0.62 3.86
CA PHE A 37 4.70 -0.67 4.62
C PHE A 37 4.74 -1.88 5.56
N GLU A 38 4.39 -1.67 6.82
CA GLU A 38 4.25 -2.74 7.82
C GLU A 38 2.92 -2.56 8.58
N TYR A 39 2.06 -3.57 8.56
CA TYR A 39 0.94 -3.71 9.49
C TYR A 39 1.39 -4.52 10.69
N LYS A 40 1.13 -4.00 11.88
CA LYS A 40 1.49 -4.63 13.14
C LYS A 40 0.28 -4.83 14.04
N LYS A 41 0.22 -5.98 14.70
CA LYS A 41 -0.80 -6.20 15.74
C LYS A 41 -0.45 -5.41 16.99
N SER A 42 -1.49 -4.91 17.65
CA SER A 42 -1.35 -4.13 18.88
C SER A 42 -1.06 -5.01 20.11
N SER A 43 -1.37 -6.30 20.02
CA SER A 43 -1.18 -7.28 21.10
C SER A 43 0.30 -7.62 21.35
N ASP A 44 1.10 -7.73 20.28
CA ASP A 44 2.49 -8.17 20.35
C ASP A 44 3.49 -7.22 19.64
N GLY A 45 2.99 -6.26 18.86
CA GLY A 45 3.82 -5.35 18.08
C GLY A 45 4.58 -6.02 16.94
N THR A 46 4.24 -7.25 16.55
CA THR A 46 4.90 -7.98 15.46
C THR A 46 4.24 -7.67 14.12
N VAL A 47 4.96 -7.92 13.02
CA VAL A 47 4.49 -7.59 11.66
C VAL A 47 3.66 -8.76 11.12
N HIS A 48 2.45 -8.47 10.66
CA HIS A 48 1.51 -9.47 10.12
C HIS A 48 1.18 -9.28 8.65
N ASP A 49 1.42 -8.08 8.11
CA ASP A 49 1.40 -7.83 6.67
C ASP A 49 2.46 -6.78 6.32
N SER A 50 3.06 -6.90 5.14
CA SER A 50 4.07 -5.96 4.67
C SER A 50 4.21 -6.00 3.16
N PHE A 51 4.46 -4.84 2.58
CA PHE A 51 4.89 -4.73 1.19
C PHE A 51 5.89 -3.59 1.02
N LYS A 52 6.68 -3.69 -0.05
CA LYS A 52 7.67 -2.68 -0.43
C LYS A 52 7.31 -2.10 -1.78
N ILE A 53 7.32 -0.78 -1.89
CA ILE A 53 7.32 -0.08 -3.17
C ILE A 53 8.76 0.34 -3.45
N SER A 54 9.33 -0.17 -4.54
CA SER A 54 10.65 0.22 -5.02
C SER A 54 10.49 0.74 -6.45
N ARG A 55 10.66 2.06 -6.64
CA ARG A 55 10.48 2.74 -7.92
C ARG A 55 11.28 4.02 -7.97
N ASP A 56 11.75 4.41 -9.13
CA ASP A 56 12.46 5.68 -9.32
C ASP A 56 11.53 6.81 -9.76
N TYR A 57 12.03 8.05 -9.74
CA TYR A 57 11.26 9.21 -10.19
C TYR A 57 10.76 9.07 -11.64
N ARG A 58 11.51 8.38 -12.51
CA ARG A 58 11.09 8.11 -13.89
C ARG A 58 9.83 7.24 -13.97
N ASP A 59 9.68 6.29 -13.06
CA ASP A 59 8.48 5.45 -13.00
C ASP A 59 7.26 6.26 -12.55
N VAL A 60 7.47 7.34 -11.78
CA VAL A 60 6.40 8.30 -11.40
C VAL A 60 5.94 9.12 -12.60
N LEU A 61 6.85 9.44 -13.52
CA LEU A 61 6.55 10.20 -14.73
C LEU A 61 6.01 9.34 -15.87
N ALA A 62 6.12 8.02 -15.78
CA ALA A 62 5.67 7.11 -16.82
C ALA A 62 4.14 7.17 -17.02
N CYS A 63 3.70 7.01 -18.26
CA CYS A 63 2.27 6.94 -18.56
C CYS A 63 1.66 5.65 -18.03
N ALA A 64 0.46 5.76 -17.48
CA ALA A 64 -0.41 4.64 -17.10
C ALA A 64 -1.82 4.83 -17.68
N VAL A 65 -2.67 3.80 -17.56
CA VAL A 65 -4.10 3.91 -17.93
C VAL A 65 -4.70 5.13 -17.21
N ASP A 66 -5.37 5.99 -17.97
CA ASP A 66 -5.96 7.26 -17.51
C ASP A 66 -4.99 8.27 -16.87
N SER A 67 -3.67 8.08 -17.01
CA SER A 67 -2.64 8.96 -16.43
C SER A 67 -1.46 9.13 -17.41
N CYS A 68 -1.67 9.91 -18.47
CA CYS A 68 -0.64 10.27 -19.44
C CYS A 68 -0.80 11.74 -19.89
N PRO A 69 0.20 12.62 -19.68
CA PRO A 69 0.11 14.01 -20.09
C PRO A 69 0.00 14.19 -21.61
N ALA A 70 -0.60 15.30 -22.05
CA ALA A 70 -0.64 15.64 -23.47
C ALA A 70 0.77 15.93 -24.02
N THR A 71 1.02 15.51 -25.26
CA THR A 71 2.30 15.70 -25.96
C THR A 71 2.09 16.51 -27.24
N THR A 72 3.09 17.30 -27.64
CA THR A 72 3.14 17.98 -28.95
C THR A 72 4.04 17.21 -29.92
N LEU A 73 3.80 17.34 -31.23
CA LEU A 73 4.62 16.74 -32.28
C LEU A 73 5.78 17.65 -32.74
N ALA A 74 5.94 18.84 -32.13
CA ALA A 74 7.05 19.75 -32.43
C ALA A 74 8.37 19.24 -31.84
N SER A 75 9.48 19.43 -32.57
CA SER A 75 10.85 19.06 -32.18
C SER A 75 11.76 20.27 -32.04
#